data_AF-A0A9W9CLB9-F1
#
_entry.id   AF-A0A9W9CLB9-F1
#
_cell.length_a   1.000
_cell.length_b   1.000
_cell.length_c   1.000
_cell.angle_alpha   90.00
_cell.angle_beta   90.00
_cell.angle_gamma   90.00
#
_symmetry.space_group_name_H-M   'P 1'
#
loop_
_entity.id
_entity.type
_entity.pdbx_description
1 polymer ?
#
loop_
_entity_poly.entity_id
_entity_poly.type
_entity_poly.pdbx_seq_one_letter_code
_entity_poly.pdbx_strand_id
1 'polypeptide(L)'
;MTLALKSMSKVVGDSGAWKKLANPTVSRGKTAWPKTSADLENIGVRFDYDEEVTVDGTVFHKYQCQPNAGKIPASLKDWREKNGGTHAVITTVFVKKDATKSEVVQAVEDAMNDART
;
A
#
# COMPACT_ATOMS: atom_id res chain seq x y z
N MET A 1 13.63 -3.12 6.85
CA MET A 1 12.52 -2.85 5.90
C MET A 1 12.15 -4.05 5.02
N THR A 2 13.12 -4.89 4.64
CA THR A 2 12.98 -5.86 3.55
C THR A 2 11.94 -6.96 3.77
N LEU A 3 11.68 -7.45 4.99
CA LEU A 3 10.77 -8.58 5.20
C LEU A 3 9.28 -8.23 5.07
N ALA A 4 8.84 -7.07 5.60
CA ALA A 4 7.44 -6.68 5.54
C ALA A 4 6.98 -6.33 4.11
N LEU A 5 7.85 -5.72 3.31
CA LEU A 5 7.54 -5.38 1.92
C LEU A 5 7.71 -6.58 0.96
N LYS A 6 8.50 -7.60 1.33
CA LYS A 6 8.79 -8.79 0.48
C LYS A 6 7.58 -9.66 0.20
N SER A 7 6.61 -9.71 1.10
CA SER A 7 5.40 -10.52 0.94
C SER A 7 4.16 -9.68 0.65
N MET A 8 4.28 -8.37 0.45
CA MET A 8 3.11 -7.49 0.38
C MET A 8 2.19 -7.83 -0.79
N SER A 9 2.74 -8.08 -1.98
CA SER A 9 1.97 -8.48 -3.16
C SER A 9 1.21 -9.79 -2.91
N LYS A 10 1.86 -10.76 -2.26
CA LYS A 10 1.23 -12.02 -1.81
C LYS A 10 0.10 -11.78 -0.79
N VAL A 11 0.35 -10.96 0.24
CA VAL A 11 -0.67 -10.62 1.26
C VAL A 11 -1.88 -9.94 0.61
N VAL A 12 -1.66 -9.01 -0.33
CA VAL A 12 -2.75 -8.35 -1.07
C VAL A 12 -3.54 -9.34 -1.91
N GLY A 13 -2.85 -10.26 -2.58
CA GLY A 13 -3.47 -11.32 -3.39
C GLY A 13 -4.31 -12.29 -2.56
N ASP A 14 -3.78 -12.75 -1.43
CA ASP A 14 -4.39 -13.82 -0.62
C ASP A 14 -5.52 -13.29 0.29
N SER A 15 -5.44 -12.04 0.75
CA SER A 15 -6.44 -11.43 1.66
C SER A 15 -7.69 -10.88 0.96
N GLY A 16 -7.75 -10.91 -0.37
CA GLY A 16 -8.81 -10.26 -1.15
C GLY A 16 -8.73 -8.73 -1.16
N ALA A 17 -7.68 -8.13 -0.57
CA ALA A 17 -7.43 -6.70 -0.58
C ALA A 17 -7.36 -6.12 -2.00
N TRP A 18 -6.92 -6.93 -2.97
CA TRP A 18 -6.85 -6.53 -4.36
C TRP A 18 -8.15 -5.91 -4.89
N LYS A 19 -9.32 -6.40 -4.45
CA LYS A 19 -10.62 -5.83 -4.85
C LYS A 19 -10.81 -4.39 -4.38
N LYS A 20 -10.35 -4.08 -3.16
CA LYS A 20 -10.43 -2.74 -2.57
C LYS A 20 -9.44 -1.76 -3.21
N LEU A 21 -8.34 -2.27 -3.75
CA LEU A 21 -7.33 -1.48 -4.44
C LEU A 21 -7.65 -1.28 -5.93
N ALA A 22 -8.31 -2.25 -6.57
CA ALA A 22 -8.82 -2.10 -7.93
C ALA A 22 -10.02 -1.15 -8.01
N ASN A 23 -10.83 -1.12 -6.93
CA ASN A 23 -12.07 -0.35 -6.84
C ASN A 23 -12.24 0.23 -5.42
N PRO A 24 -11.53 1.31 -5.07
CA PRO A 24 -11.61 1.93 -3.76
C PRO A 24 -12.98 2.58 -3.54
N THR A 25 -13.54 2.35 -2.36
CA THR A 25 -14.78 3.01 -1.89
C THR A 25 -14.51 4.12 -0.87
N VAL A 26 -13.25 4.33 -0.51
CA VAL A 26 -12.83 5.32 0.48
C VAL A 26 -12.55 6.66 -0.21
N SER A 27 -12.78 7.76 0.51
CA SER A 27 -12.39 9.09 0.04
C SER A 27 -10.89 9.32 0.15
N ARG A 28 -10.40 10.36 -0.53
CA ARG A 28 -9.00 10.82 -0.47
C ARG A 28 -8.52 10.99 0.98
N GLY A 29 -7.28 10.59 1.22
CA GLY A 29 -6.60 10.65 2.52
C GLY A 29 -7.09 9.59 3.52
N LYS A 30 -7.93 8.65 3.10
CA LYS A 30 -8.39 7.54 3.95
C LYS A 30 -7.71 6.24 3.54
N THR A 31 -7.43 5.41 4.54
CA THR A 31 -6.87 4.07 4.33
C THR A 31 -7.81 3.19 3.53
N ALA A 32 -7.40 2.74 2.35
CA ALA A 32 -8.11 1.73 1.58
C ALA A 32 -7.89 0.34 2.21
N TRP A 33 -6.64 0.04 2.60
CA TRP A 33 -6.24 -1.22 3.22
C TRP A 33 -4.90 -1.07 3.97
N PRO A 34 -4.62 -1.86 5.02
CA PRO A 34 -5.54 -2.74 5.74
C PRO A 34 -6.52 -1.98 6.64
N LYS A 35 -7.55 -2.67 7.13
CA LYS A 35 -8.64 -2.07 7.93
C LYS A 35 -8.77 -2.64 9.34
N THR A 36 -8.29 -3.85 9.58
CA THR A 36 -8.40 -4.50 10.89
C THR A 36 -7.19 -4.16 11.75
N SER A 37 -7.37 -4.08 13.07
CA SER A 37 -6.26 -3.78 13.99
C SER A 37 -5.16 -4.84 13.90
N ALA A 38 -5.53 -6.12 13.77
CA ALA A 38 -4.56 -7.22 13.63
C ALA A 38 -3.72 -7.07 12.36
N ASP A 39 -4.34 -6.76 11.22
CA ASP A 39 -3.63 -6.53 9.97
C ASP A 39 -2.74 -5.30 10.05
N LEU A 40 -3.23 -4.20 10.65
CA LEU A 40 -2.46 -2.97 10.82
C LEU A 40 -1.17 -3.21 11.63
N GLU A 41 -1.24 -4.02 12.70
CA GLU A 41 -0.07 -4.38 13.52
C GLU A 41 0.89 -5.32 12.77
N ASN A 42 0.36 -6.37 12.14
CA ASN A 42 1.18 -7.41 11.52
C ASN A 42 1.87 -6.94 10.24
N ILE A 43 1.16 -6.18 9.41
CA ILE A 43 1.66 -5.67 8.13
C ILE A 43 2.52 -4.43 8.35
N GLY A 44 2.12 -3.58 9.31
CA GLY A 44 2.87 -2.39 9.71
C GLY A 44 2.85 -1.22 8.72
N VAL A 45 2.20 -1.37 7.56
CA VAL A 45 1.96 -0.29 6.60
C VAL A 45 0.47 -0.21 6.24
N ARG A 46 0.08 0.92 5.66
CA ARG A 46 -1.25 1.16 5.10
C ARG A 46 -1.15 1.85 3.75
N PHE A 47 -2.20 1.66 2.96
CA PHE A 47 -2.39 2.20 1.63
C PHE A 47 -3.50 3.23 1.75
N ASP A 48 -3.11 4.50 1.88
CA ASP A 48 -4.05 5.61 1.92
C ASP A 48 -4.38 6.03 0.48
N TYR A 49 -5.67 6.10 0.15
CA TYR A 49 -6.12 6.50 -1.18
C TYR A 49 -5.85 7.98 -1.40
N ASP A 50 -5.28 8.33 -2.54
CA ASP A 50 -5.01 9.72 -2.91
C ASP A 50 -6.03 10.20 -3.94
N GLU A 51 -5.94 9.70 -5.17
CA GLU A 51 -6.76 10.20 -6.29
C GLU A 51 -6.81 9.19 -7.45
N GLU A 52 -7.69 9.45 -8.42
CA GLU A 52 -7.57 8.87 -9.75
C GLU A 52 -6.60 9.71 -10.59
N VAL A 53 -5.68 9.06 -11.29
CA VAL A 53 -4.78 9.69 -12.26
C VAL A 53 -4.99 9.05 -13.63
N THR A 54 -4.91 9.85 -14.70
CA THR A 54 -4.95 9.34 -16.07
C THR A 54 -3.57 9.47 -16.69
N VAL A 55 -3.01 8.35 -17.16
CA VAL A 55 -1.73 8.29 -17.86
C VAL A 55 -1.97 7.58 -19.19
N ASP A 56 -1.67 8.26 -20.29
CA ASP A 56 -1.83 7.73 -21.65
C ASP A 56 -3.23 7.13 -21.91
N GLY A 57 -4.28 7.80 -21.42
CA GLY A 57 -5.68 7.36 -21.56
C GLY A 57 -6.11 6.22 -20.63
N THR A 58 -5.21 5.68 -19.81
CA THR A 58 -5.53 4.67 -18.80
C THR A 58 -5.71 5.32 -17.43
N VAL A 59 -6.80 4.98 -16.74
CA VAL A 59 -7.10 5.48 -15.39
C VAL A 59 -6.49 4.55 -14.34
N PHE A 60 -5.81 5.13 -13.35
CA PHE A 60 -5.21 4.45 -12.22
C PHE A 60 -5.71 5.06 -10.91
N HIS A 61 -5.93 4.23 -9.91
CA HIS A 61 -6.03 4.62 -8.50
C HIS A 61 -4.64 4.75 -7.91
N LYS A 62 -4.34 5.93 -7.37
CA LYS A 62 -3.09 6.24 -6.70
C LYS A 62 -3.23 6.04 -5.20
N TYR A 63 -2.27 5.33 -4.60
CA TYR A 63 -2.19 5.08 -3.18
C TYR A 63 -0.84 5.50 -2.62
N GLN A 64 -0.83 6.05 -1.42
CA GLN A 64 0.38 6.27 -0.65
C GLN A 64 0.57 5.13 0.35
N CYS A 65 1.68 4.40 0.23
CA CYS A 65 2.08 3.41 1.22
C CYS A 65 2.80 4.10 2.38
N GLN A 66 2.20 4.10 3.57
CA GLN A 66 2.70 4.80 4.75
C GLN A 66 2.84 3.84 5.94
N PRO A 67 3.80 4.04 6.86
CA PRO A 67 3.95 3.20 8.04
C PRO A 67 2.83 3.47 9.05
N ASN A 68 2.30 2.42 9.68
CA ASN A 68 1.24 2.56 10.68
C ASN A 68 1.72 3.22 11.98
N ALA A 69 0.78 3.85 12.68
CA ALA A 69 0.97 4.27 14.06
C ALA A 69 0.94 3.05 14.99
N GLY A 70 1.45 3.20 16.21
CA GLY A 70 1.40 2.14 17.23
C GLY A 70 2.40 1.01 16.97
N LYS A 71 1.98 -0.21 17.33
CA LYS A 71 2.78 -1.42 17.29
C LYS A 71 2.90 -1.93 15.86
N ILE A 72 4.13 -1.99 15.36
CA ILE A 72 4.49 -2.46 14.01
C ILE A 72 5.84 -3.20 14.09
N PRO A 73 6.24 -3.96 13.05
CA PRO A 73 7.55 -4.60 13.03
C PRO A 73 8.70 -3.60 13.27
N ALA A 74 9.68 -3.98 14.10
CA ALA A 74 10.75 -3.08 14.56
C ALA A 74 11.46 -2.36 13.39
N SER A 75 11.76 -3.07 12.30
CA SER A 75 12.44 -2.46 11.16
C SER A 75 11.62 -1.40 10.40
N LEU A 76 10.28 -1.44 10.49
CA LEU A 76 9.41 -0.38 9.96
C LEU A 76 9.28 0.77 10.96
N LYS A 77 9.29 0.47 12.27
CA LYS A 77 9.33 1.49 13.32
C LYS A 77 10.59 2.35 13.21
N ASP A 78 11.75 1.72 13.09
CA ASP A 78 13.03 2.43 12.94
C ASP A 78 13.07 3.28 11.68
N TRP A 79 12.50 2.77 10.57
CA TRP A 79 12.38 3.54 9.34
C TRP A 79 11.45 4.74 9.53
N ARG A 80 10.26 4.53 10.10
CA ARG A 80 9.27 5.59 10.39
C ARG A 80 9.89 6.73 11.20
N GLU A 81 10.65 6.41 12.25
CA GLU A 81 11.28 7.39 13.14
C GLU A 81 12.36 8.21 12.43
N LYS A 82 13.03 7.65 11.41
CA LYS A 82 14.06 8.33 10.62
C LYS A 82 13.53 9.14 9.44
N ASN A 83 12.31 8.85 8.97
CA ASN A 83 11.81 9.33 7.67
C ASN A 83 10.59 10.26 7.76
N GLY A 84 10.35 10.89 8.92
CA GLY A 84 9.27 11.88 9.07
C GLY A 84 7.96 11.32 9.62
N GLY A 85 7.99 10.15 10.26
CA GLY A 85 6.87 9.65 11.06
C GLY A 85 5.80 8.93 10.25
N THR A 86 4.57 8.92 10.78
CA THR A 86 3.46 8.11 10.25
C THR A 86 2.93 8.59 8.89
N HIS A 87 3.19 9.83 8.51
CA HIS A 87 2.77 10.41 7.23
C HIS A 87 3.85 10.32 6.14
N ALA A 88 5.01 9.77 6.47
CA ALA A 88 6.06 9.50 5.51
C ALA A 88 5.57 8.50 4.45
N VAL A 89 5.74 8.84 3.19
CA VAL A 89 5.40 7.95 2.06
C VAL A 89 6.59 7.06 1.77
N ILE A 90 6.45 5.75 1.99
CA ILE A 90 7.44 4.73 1.63
C ILE A 90 7.50 4.59 0.11
N THR A 91 6.34 4.51 -0.53
CA THR A 91 6.21 4.41 -1.98
C THR A 91 4.80 4.80 -2.41
N THR A 92 4.65 5.12 -3.69
CA THR A 92 3.34 5.34 -4.32
C THR A 92 2.99 4.13 -5.17
N VAL A 93 1.75 3.66 -5.05
CA VAL A 93 1.26 2.50 -5.81
C VAL A 93 0.19 2.98 -6.78
N PHE A 94 0.35 2.63 -8.06
CA PHE A 94 -0.62 2.91 -9.11
C PHE A 94 -1.32 1.62 -9.51
N VAL A 95 -2.59 1.51 -9.20
CA VAL A 95 -3.41 0.35 -9.54
C VAL A 95 -4.38 0.76 -10.64
N LYS A 96 -4.33 0.08 -11.79
CA LYS A 96 -5.27 0.35 -12.87
C LYS A 96 -6.72 0.20 -12.37
N LYS A 97 -7.60 1.11 -12.79
CA LYS A 97 -9.03 1.03 -12.47
C LYS A 97 -9.61 -0.27 -13.01
N ASP A 98 -10.44 -0.94 -12.22
CA ASP A 98 -11.02 -2.25 -12.55
C ASP A 98 -9.98 -3.37 -12.79
N ALA A 99 -8.76 -3.20 -12.25
CA ALA A 99 -7.70 -4.20 -12.38
C ALA A 99 -8.11 -5.58 -11.87
N THR A 100 -7.62 -6.60 -12.58
CA THR A 100 -7.64 -7.99 -12.16
C THR A 100 -6.73 -8.21 -10.95
N LYS A 101 -6.95 -9.31 -10.21
CA LYS A 101 -6.08 -9.70 -9.07
C LYS A 101 -4.59 -9.68 -9.46
N SER A 102 -4.23 -10.24 -10.62
CA SER A 102 -2.85 -10.30 -11.10
C SER A 102 -2.26 -8.91 -11.35
N GLU A 103 -3.02 -8.02 -12.00
CA GLU A 103 -2.57 -6.65 -12.25
C GLU A 103 -2.35 -5.88 -10.94
N VAL A 104 -3.24 -6.03 -9.95
CA VAL A 104 -3.05 -5.39 -8.64
C VAL A 104 -1.83 -5.95 -7.91
N VAL A 105 -1.66 -7.28 -7.90
CA VAL A 105 -0.53 -7.94 -7.25
C VAL A 105 0.79 -7.47 -7.87
N GLN A 106 0.86 -7.40 -9.20
CA GLN A 106 2.04 -6.93 -9.92
C GLN A 106 2.34 -5.46 -9.59
N ALA A 107 1.33 -4.57 -9.64
CA ALA A 107 1.51 -3.15 -9.32
C ALA A 107 2.04 -2.94 -7.89
N VAL A 108 1.56 -3.73 -6.93
CA VAL A 108 2.07 -3.69 -5.56
C VAL A 108 3.50 -4.23 -5.49
N GLU A 109 3.82 -5.31 -6.20
CA GLU A 109 5.16 -5.87 -6.22
C GLU A 109 6.20 -4.89 -6.78
N ASP A 110 5.89 -4.26 -7.92
CA ASP A 110 6.76 -3.28 -8.58
C ASP A 110 7.03 -2.10 -7.65
N ALA A 111 5.97 -1.48 -7.11
CA ALA A 111 6.12 -0.33 -6.20
C ALA A 111 6.91 -0.67 -4.93
N MET A 112 6.81 -1.91 -4.43
CA MET A 112 7.52 -2.39 -3.24
C MET A 112 8.98 -2.76 -3.53
N ASN A 113 9.31 -3.09 -4.77
CA ASN A 113 10.69 -3.30 -5.21
C ASN A 113 11.39 -1.96 -5.44
N ASP A 114 10.71 -0.98 -6.03
CA ASP A 114 11.24 0.39 -6.20
C ASP A 114 11.51 1.07 -4.85
N ALA A 115 10.70 0.78 -3.81
CA ALA A 115 10.93 1.30 -2.46
C ALA A 115 12.21 0.77 -1.78
N ARG A 116 12.90 -0.21 -2.38
CA ARG A 116 14.11 -0.84 -1.80
C ARG A 116 15.40 -0.33 -2.40
N THR A 117 15.34 0.37 -3.53
CA THR A 117 16.51 1.00 -4.17
C THR A 117 16.84 2.31 -3.48
#